data_AF-A0A2V9JMG3-F1
#
_entry.id   AF-A0A2V9JMG3-F1
#
_cell.length_a   1.000
_cell.length_b   1.000
_cell.length_c   1.000
_cell.angle_alpha   90.00
_cell.angle_beta   90.00
_cell.angle_gamma   90.00
#
_symmetry.space_group_name_H-M   'P 1'
#
loop_
_entity.id
_entity.type
_entity.pdbx_description
1 polymer ?
#
loop_
_entity_poly.entity_id
_entity_poly.type
_entity_poly.pdbx_seq_one_letter_code
_entity_poly.pdbx_strand_id
1 'polypeptide(L)'
;MQPRCLPHSAAISFYFTDANGESFGAGNTTIAPNAQIVAFMDEAPFNGSGQARTFTFSSSLPVGAIALRGFVNERSEFLMTTLPVAPLAAVSTRSIVLPHFAAGGGWSTRILLVNPSDTEIGGTVQTLTAAGAGFGATTYRIAPRSSAVVDVSETGAEVRVGSVRIHPNVGDPAPIASTVFSSVNGGVTVTENGVAETESGHAFRLFVEASGRFGEPDSTRTGIAIANSGTEAAILNLDLRDLNGVPTGSSASITIPAAGQVSVFLHEIPGFSNLATPFEGVLRISTASAAGISMIGLRGRYNERGDFLIATMPSVPTSGHVRFVSQSGDPLTPTIPAKP
;
A
#
# COMPACT_ATOMS: atom_id res chain seq x y z
N MET A 1 -13.27 9.18 44.24
CA MET A 1 -11.92 8.91 43.69
C MET A 1 -12.11 7.97 42.50
N GLN A 2 -11.92 8.45 41.27
CA GLN A 2 -11.82 7.55 40.12
C GLN A 2 -10.46 6.83 40.20
N PRO A 3 -10.38 5.53 39.92
CA PRO A 3 -9.11 4.83 39.85
C PRO A 3 -8.32 5.41 38.68
N ARG A 4 -7.17 6.03 38.96
CA ARG A 4 -6.19 6.35 37.92
C ARG A 4 -5.68 5.01 37.39
N CYS A 5 -5.98 4.68 36.13
CA CYS A 5 -5.26 3.61 35.45
C CYS A 5 -3.77 3.94 35.48
N LEU A 6 -2.99 3.14 36.21
CA LEU A 6 -1.54 3.22 36.14
C LEU A 6 -1.12 2.88 34.71
N PRO A 7 -0.18 3.64 34.11
CA PRO A 7 0.27 3.36 32.76
C PRO A 7 1.11 2.08 32.77
N HIS A 8 0.66 1.06 32.04
CA HIS A 8 1.31 -0.25 31.96
C HIS A 8 2.12 -0.37 30.67
N SER A 9 3.28 -1.00 30.73
CA SER A 9 4.05 -1.35 29.53
C SER A 9 3.32 -2.40 28.71
N ALA A 10 3.33 -2.25 27.39
CA ALA A 10 2.84 -3.27 26.47
C ALA A 10 3.87 -4.40 26.40
N ALA A 11 3.48 -5.61 26.79
CA ALA A 11 4.32 -6.80 26.64
C ALA A 11 4.13 -7.33 25.21
N ILE A 12 5.24 -7.45 24.48
CA ILE A 12 5.28 -7.94 23.11
C ILE A 12 5.89 -9.34 23.13
N SER A 13 5.17 -10.32 22.60
CA SER A 13 5.70 -11.67 22.34
C SER A 13 5.80 -11.85 20.83
N PHE A 14 6.91 -12.39 20.34
CA PHE A 14 7.14 -12.52 18.91
C PHE A 14 7.84 -13.84 18.55
N TYR A 15 7.77 -14.21 17.28
CA TYR A 15 8.54 -15.29 16.66
C TYR A 15 8.68 -15.04 15.15
N PHE A 16 9.61 -15.75 14.51
CA PHE A 16 9.78 -15.77 13.06
C PHE A 16 9.27 -17.09 12.48
N THR A 17 8.84 -17.08 11.22
CA THR A 17 8.54 -18.31 10.47
C THR A 17 9.42 -18.40 9.24
N ASP A 18 9.95 -19.58 8.95
CA ASP A 18 10.80 -19.85 7.77
C ASP A 18 9.98 -20.16 6.50
N ALA A 19 10.64 -20.58 5.42
CA ALA A 19 9.99 -20.92 4.16
C ALA A 19 9.14 -22.20 4.21
N ASN A 20 9.39 -23.09 5.16
CA ASN A 20 8.67 -24.36 5.34
C ASN A 20 7.49 -24.23 6.31
N GLY A 21 7.29 -23.05 6.93
CA GLY A 21 6.25 -22.82 7.92
C GLY A 21 6.68 -23.17 9.35
N GLU A 22 7.98 -23.41 9.57
CA GLU A 22 8.54 -23.71 10.88
C GLU A 22 8.83 -22.40 11.64
N SER A 23 8.34 -22.34 12.88
CA SER A 23 8.54 -21.18 13.75
C SER A 23 9.86 -21.28 14.51
N PHE A 24 10.59 -20.17 14.62
CA PHE A 24 11.87 -20.09 15.33
C PHE A 24 12.08 -18.70 15.94
N GLY A 25 13.15 -18.55 16.74
CA GLY A 25 13.57 -17.25 17.26
C GLY A 25 12.53 -16.54 18.11
N ALA A 26 11.74 -17.31 18.89
CA ALA A 26 10.71 -16.74 19.74
C ALA A 26 11.33 -15.89 20.86
N GLY A 27 10.70 -14.76 21.17
CA GLY A 27 11.21 -13.81 22.15
C GLY A 27 10.13 -12.92 22.74
N ASN A 28 10.52 -12.13 23.72
CA ASN A 28 9.67 -11.12 24.33
C ASN A 28 10.41 -9.80 24.51
N THR A 29 9.67 -8.71 24.47
CA THR A 29 10.15 -7.37 24.81
C THR A 29 9.00 -6.54 25.39
N THR A 30 9.28 -5.33 25.85
CA THR A 30 8.25 -4.43 26.36
C THR A 30 8.39 -3.04 25.75
N ILE A 31 7.25 -2.41 25.46
CA ILE A 31 7.18 -1.01 25.07
C ILE A 31 6.59 -0.25 26.25
N ALA A 32 7.37 0.67 26.83
CA ALA A 32 6.90 1.52 27.91
C ALA A 32 5.78 2.46 27.42
N PRO A 33 4.92 2.97 28.33
CA PRO A 33 3.92 3.97 27.98
C PRO A 33 4.55 5.18 27.28
N ASN A 34 3.97 5.59 26.15
CA ASN A 34 4.48 6.69 25.30
C ASN A 34 5.91 6.48 24.75
N ALA A 35 6.37 5.23 24.65
CA ALA A 35 7.66 4.88 24.05
C ALA A 35 7.48 4.15 22.71
N GLN A 36 8.59 3.96 22.00
CA GLN A 36 8.66 3.18 20.77
C GLN A 36 9.93 2.31 20.74
N ILE A 37 9.91 1.26 19.94
CA ILE A 37 11.10 0.46 19.58
C ILE A 37 11.27 0.57 18.07
N VAL A 38 12.49 0.87 17.62
CA VAL A 38 12.89 0.87 16.21
C VAL A 38 14.25 0.18 16.11
N ALA A 39 14.31 -0.94 15.39
CA ALA A 39 15.51 -1.74 15.20
C ALA A 39 15.37 -2.54 13.90
N PHE A 40 16.49 -2.94 13.30
CA PHE A 40 16.46 -3.94 12.25
C PHE A 40 16.12 -5.32 12.84
N MET A 41 15.56 -6.21 12.02
CA MET A 41 15.09 -7.51 12.50
C MET A 41 16.22 -8.42 12.97
N ASP A 42 17.46 -8.20 12.52
CA ASP A 42 18.69 -8.87 12.95
C ASP A 42 19.32 -8.25 14.21
N GLU A 43 18.83 -7.10 14.67
CA GLU A 43 19.29 -6.43 15.89
C GLU A 43 18.44 -6.80 17.12
N ALA A 44 18.96 -6.50 18.31
CA ALA A 44 18.19 -6.64 19.55
C ALA A 44 16.99 -5.67 19.56
N PRO A 45 15.83 -6.08 20.12
CA PRO A 45 15.59 -7.33 20.85
C PRO A 45 15.24 -8.52 19.95
N PHE A 46 15.10 -8.34 18.64
CA PHE A 46 14.53 -9.34 17.73
C PHE A 46 15.52 -10.45 17.36
N ASN A 47 16.78 -10.11 17.07
CA ASN A 47 17.87 -11.06 16.79
C ASN A 47 17.49 -12.14 15.76
N GLY A 48 16.75 -11.76 14.72
CA GLY A 48 16.32 -12.61 13.63
C GLY A 48 17.45 -13.03 12.70
N SER A 49 17.11 -13.89 11.73
CA SER A 49 18.07 -14.40 10.75
C SER A 49 17.54 -14.26 9.33
N GLY A 50 18.41 -14.40 8.33
CA GLY A 50 18.03 -14.37 6.91
C GLY A 50 17.11 -15.52 6.46
N GLN A 51 16.79 -16.47 7.35
CA GLN A 51 15.80 -17.53 7.08
C GLN A 51 14.36 -17.05 7.28
N ALA A 52 14.15 -15.94 8.00
CA ALA A 52 12.84 -15.41 8.31
C ALA A 52 12.07 -15.00 7.04
N ARG A 53 10.82 -15.45 6.96
CA ARG A 53 9.85 -15.09 5.92
C ARG A 53 8.75 -14.20 6.45
N THR A 54 8.40 -14.37 7.72
CA THR A 54 7.45 -13.53 8.44
C THR A 54 7.95 -13.26 9.85
N PHE A 55 7.52 -12.13 10.41
CA PHE A 55 7.68 -11.79 11.82
C PHE A 55 6.28 -11.65 12.40
N THR A 56 5.94 -12.53 13.34
CA THR A 56 4.63 -12.55 13.99
C THR A 56 4.80 -12.07 15.42
N PHE A 57 3.94 -11.14 15.85
CA PHE A 57 3.92 -10.69 17.23
C PHE A 57 2.50 -10.51 17.76
N SER A 58 2.37 -10.59 19.08
CA SER A 58 1.18 -10.23 19.84
C SER A 58 1.56 -9.23 20.93
N SER A 59 0.59 -8.41 21.34
CA SER A 59 0.78 -7.38 22.36
C SER A 59 -0.31 -7.48 23.42
N SER A 60 0.07 -7.27 24.69
CA SER A 60 -0.90 -7.19 25.79
C SER A 60 -1.75 -5.92 25.79
N LEU A 61 -1.31 -4.87 25.08
CA LEU A 61 -2.02 -3.59 24.91
C LEU A 61 -2.04 -3.19 23.42
N PRO A 62 -3.00 -2.37 22.96
CA PRO A 62 -2.98 -1.85 21.59
C PRO A 62 -1.67 -1.11 21.28
N VAL A 63 -1.05 -1.47 20.15
CA VAL A 63 0.17 -0.84 19.63
C VAL A 63 0.00 -0.51 18.16
N GLY A 64 0.66 0.57 17.71
CA GLY A 64 0.86 0.83 16.29
C GLY A 64 2.14 0.15 15.81
N ALA A 65 2.14 -0.36 14.58
CA ALA A 65 3.31 -0.99 13.98
C ALA A 65 3.45 -0.57 12.52
N ILE A 66 4.70 -0.40 12.10
CA ILE A 66 5.10 -0.20 10.71
C ILE A 66 6.29 -1.11 10.43
N ALA A 67 6.29 -1.79 9.30
CA ALA A 67 7.44 -2.54 8.83
C ALA A 67 8.20 -1.70 7.81
N LEU A 68 9.53 -1.68 7.94
CA LEU A 68 10.43 -0.94 7.05
C LEU A 68 11.38 -1.94 6.39
N ARG A 69 11.52 -1.85 5.07
CA ARG A 69 12.53 -2.56 4.29
C ARG A 69 13.63 -1.59 3.91
N GLY A 70 14.86 -1.94 4.29
CA GLY A 70 16.07 -1.25 3.83
C GLY A 70 16.65 -1.93 2.60
N PHE A 71 17.13 -1.14 1.65
CA PHE A 71 17.87 -1.60 0.48
C PHE A 71 19.06 -0.68 0.23
N VAL A 72 20.27 -1.24 0.23
CA VAL A 72 21.47 -0.49 -0.18
C VAL A 72 21.64 -0.66 -1.68
N ASN A 73 21.59 0.44 -2.42
CA ASN A 73 21.68 0.41 -3.88
C ASN A 73 23.13 0.30 -4.38
N GLU A 74 23.29 0.32 -5.70
CA GLU A 74 24.56 0.20 -6.41
C GLU A 74 25.52 1.37 -6.12
N ARG A 75 25.01 2.49 -5.60
CA ARG A 75 25.79 3.66 -5.13
C ARG A 75 26.09 3.64 -3.64
N SER A 76 25.79 2.56 -2.93
CA SER A 76 25.89 2.47 -1.46
C SER A 76 24.96 3.46 -0.74
N GLU A 77 23.86 3.87 -1.39
CA GLU A 77 22.82 4.71 -0.77
C GLU A 77 21.77 3.80 -0.13
N PHE A 78 21.35 4.11 1.10
CA PHE A 78 20.32 3.36 1.80
C PHE A 78 18.93 3.90 1.44
N LEU A 79 18.17 3.11 0.70
CA LEU A 79 16.76 3.34 0.39
C LEU A 79 15.90 2.63 1.43
N MET A 80 14.77 3.24 1.77
CA MET A 80 13.81 2.68 2.70
C MET A 80 12.41 2.74 2.10
N THR A 81 11.67 1.64 2.27
CA THR A 81 10.24 1.59 1.98
C THR A 81 9.47 0.98 3.14
N THR A 82 8.19 1.33 3.25
CA THR A 82 7.26 0.66 4.15
C THR A 82 6.81 -0.68 3.56
N LEU A 83 6.52 -1.65 4.42
CA LEU A 83 5.85 -2.90 4.09
C LEU A 83 4.54 -2.99 4.89
N PRO A 84 3.49 -3.67 4.39
CA PRO A 84 2.25 -3.83 5.15
C PRO A 84 2.50 -4.61 6.44
N VAL A 85 1.80 -4.20 7.50
CA VAL A 85 1.60 -5.00 8.72
C VAL A 85 0.14 -5.42 8.73
N ALA A 86 -0.12 -6.71 8.83
CA ALA A 86 -1.47 -7.23 8.75
C ALA A 86 -1.89 -7.96 10.03
N PRO A 87 -3.15 -7.83 10.45
CA PRO A 87 -3.67 -8.55 11.60
C PRO A 87 -3.84 -10.04 11.28
N LEU A 88 -3.47 -10.90 12.23
CA LEU A 88 -3.53 -12.36 12.09
C LEU A 88 -4.96 -12.93 11.88
N ALA A 89 -5.99 -12.14 12.22
CA ALA A 89 -7.39 -12.59 12.21
C ALA A 89 -8.16 -12.30 10.91
N ALA A 90 -7.55 -11.66 9.90
CA ALA A 90 -8.22 -11.32 8.65
C ALA A 90 -8.25 -12.51 7.68
N VAL A 91 -9.23 -13.41 7.85
CA VAL A 91 -9.46 -14.52 6.90
C VAL A 91 -10.53 -14.08 5.90
N SER A 92 -10.09 -13.69 4.69
CA SER A 92 -10.95 -13.43 3.54
C SER A 92 -10.70 -14.50 2.49
N THR A 93 -11.69 -14.86 1.68
CA THR A 93 -11.50 -15.70 0.48
C THR A 93 -11.65 -14.90 -0.81
N ARG A 94 -11.84 -13.57 -0.68
CA ARG A 94 -12.05 -12.68 -1.83
C ARG A 94 -10.76 -12.51 -2.60
N SER A 95 -10.89 -12.33 -3.91
CA SER A 95 -9.76 -11.95 -4.75
C SER A 95 -9.29 -10.54 -4.38
N ILE A 96 -7.97 -10.36 -4.41
CA ILE A 96 -7.31 -9.10 -4.07
C ILE A 96 -6.96 -8.34 -5.34
N VAL A 97 -6.98 -7.02 -5.26
CA VAL A 97 -6.58 -6.12 -6.34
C VAL A 97 -5.44 -5.23 -5.84
N LEU A 98 -4.32 -5.25 -6.57
CA LEU A 98 -3.27 -4.26 -6.41
C LEU A 98 -3.40 -3.29 -7.60
N PRO A 99 -3.69 -2.00 -7.35
CA PRO A 99 -4.13 -1.08 -8.41
C PRO A 99 -3.00 -0.63 -9.35
N HIS A 100 -1.77 -1.02 -9.05
CA HIS A 100 -0.60 -0.60 -9.79
C HIS A 100 0.52 -1.65 -9.75
N PHE A 101 1.10 -1.91 -10.92
CA PHE A 101 2.46 -2.39 -11.07
C PHE A 101 3.11 -1.64 -12.24
N ALA A 102 4.44 -1.63 -12.26
CA ALA A 102 5.24 -1.16 -13.40
C ALA A 102 6.38 -2.15 -13.67
N ALA A 103 6.61 -2.45 -14.95
CA ALA A 103 7.63 -3.39 -15.41
C ALA A 103 8.24 -2.91 -16.74
N GLY A 104 9.52 -3.19 -16.98
CA GLY A 104 10.21 -2.72 -18.19
C GLY A 104 10.59 -1.24 -18.12
N GLY A 105 11.43 -0.79 -19.05
CA GLY A 105 11.93 0.59 -19.11
C GLY A 105 12.62 1.06 -17.82
N GLY A 106 13.28 0.14 -17.11
CA GLY A 106 13.93 0.38 -15.83
C GLY A 106 13.05 0.15 -14.60
N TRP A 107 11.76 -0.18 -14.77
CA TRP A 107 10.87 -0.55 -13.66
C TRP A 107 10.87 -2.06 -13.41
N SER A 108 10.80 -2.42 -12.13
CA SER A 108 10.58 -3.79 -11.67
C SER A 108 9.53 -3.81 -10.57
N THR A 109 8.73 -4.86 -10.49
CA THR A 109 7.72 -5.03 -9.43
C THR A 109 7.78 -6.46 -8.89
N ARG A 110 7.84 -6.57 -7.56
CA ARG A 110 7.66 -7.80 -6.80
C ARG A 110 6.37 -7.73 -6.02
N ILE A 111 5.63 -8.82 -5.99
CA ILE A 111 4.42 -8.98 -5.20
C ILE A 111 4.78 -9.85 -4.00
N LEU A 112 4.58 -9.32 -2.81
CA LEU A 112 4.81 -10.01 -1.55
C LEU A 112 3.48 -10.58 -1.08
N LEU A 113 3.45 -11.89 -0.84
CA LEU A 113 2.29 -12.61 -0.35
C LEU A 113 2.63 -13.21 1.01
N VAL A 114 1.80 -12.97 2.02
CA VAL A 114 1.95 -13.55 3.36
C VAL A 114 0.77 -14.46 3.63
N ASN A 115 1.04 -15.68 4.08
CA ASN A 115 0.00 -16.59 4.54
C ASN A 115 -0.36 -16.28 6.00
N PRO A 116 -1.56 -15.77 6.30
CA PRO A 116 -1.97 -15.51 7.69
C PRO A 116 -2.40 -16.77 8.45
N SER A 117 -2.56 -17.91 7.78
CA SER A 117 -3.19 -19.10 8.36
C SER A 117 -2.17 -20.15 8.83
N ASP A 118 -2.66 -21.11 9.61
CA ASP A 118 -1.91 -22.27 10.07
C ASP A 118 -1.94 -23.45 9.08
N THR A 119 -2.44 -23.26 7.86
CA THR A 119 -2.46 -24.26 6.79
C THR A 119 -1.76 -23.74 5.54
N GLU A 120 -1.26 -24.63 4.67
CA GLU A 120 -0.79 -24.19 3.35
C GLU A 120 -1.95 -23.50 2.59
N ILE A 121 -1.63 -22.40 1.90
CA ILE A 121 -2.57 -21.73 1.00
C ILE A 121 -1.97 -21.65 -0.40
N GLY A 122 -2.82 -21.62 -1.42
CA GLY A 122 -2.40 -21.41 -2.79
C GLY A 122 -3.38 -20.57 -3.61
N GLY A 123 -2.96 -20.26 -4.83
CA GLY A 123 -3.75 -19.49 -5.77
C GLY A 123 -2.95 -19.03 -6.96
N THR A 124 -3.45 -18.03 -7.66
CA THR A 124 -2.81 -17.44 -8.85
C THR A 124 -2.71 -15.92 -8.73
N VAL A 125 -1.54 -15.39 -9.05
CA VAL A 125 -1.30 -13.98 -9.32
C VAL A 125 -1.44 -13.75 -10.82
N GLN A 126 -2.35 -12.87 -11.23
CA GLN A 126 -2.58 -12.48 -12.61
C GLN A 126 -2.25 -11.01 -12.81
N THR A 127 -1.49 -10.67 -13.85
CA THR A 127 -1.22 -9.30 -14.26
C THR A 127 -2.12 -8.90 -15.43
N LEU A 128 -2.65 -7.68 -15.36
CA LEU A 128 -3.56 -7.11 -16.36
C LEU A 128 -3.00 -5.79 -16.86
N THR A 129 -3.06 -5.56 -18.16
CA THR A 129 -2.74 -4.28 -18.79
C THR A 129 -3.73 -3.18 -18.39
N ALA A 130 -3.42 -1.92 -18.69
CA ALA A 130 -4.34 -0.80 -18.53
C ALA A 130 -5.72 -1.01 -19.23
N ALA A 131 -5.75 -1.74 -20.34
CA ALA A 131 -6.99 -2.08 -21.04
C ALA A 131 -7.76 -3.27 -20.41
N GLY A 132 -7.22 -3.90 -19.37
CA GLY A 132 -7.83 -5.05 -18.70
C GLY A 132 -7.50 -6.41 -19.33
N ALA A 133 -6.66 -6.46 -20.35
CA ALA A 133 -6.20 -7.72 -20.92
C ALA A 133 -5.14 -8.36 -20.00
N GLY A 134 -5.34 -9.63 -19.63
CA GLY A 134 -4.35 -10.41 -18.89
C GLY A 134 -3.14 -10.78 -19.76
N PHE A 135 -1.93 -10.73 -19.20
CA PHE A 135 -0.71 -11.04 -19.96
C PHE A 135 0.33 -11.87 -19.18
N GLY A 136 0.14 -12.07 -17.88
CA GLY A 136 0.98 -12.94 -17.05
C GLY A 136 0.16 -13.60 -15.96
N ALA A 137 0.51 -14.85 -15.64
CA ALA A 137 -0.12 -15.61 -14.56
C ALA A 137 0.92 -16.51 -13.88
N THR A 138 1.02 -16.42 -12.55
CA THR A 138 1.93 -17.23 -11.74
C THR A 138 1.16 -17.87 -10.59
N THR A 139 1.21 -19.20 -10.49
CA THR A 139 0.65 -19.93 -9.35
C THR A 139 1.57 -19.78 -8.13
N TYR A 140 0.97 -19.63 -6.94
CA TYR A 140 1.70 -19.63 -5.68
C TYR A 140 1.21 -20.73 -4.75
N ARG A 141 2.10 -21.17 -3.87
CA ARG A 141 1.83 -21.97 -2.67
C ARG A 141 2.68 -21.42 -1.54
N ILE A 142 2.08 -21.28 -0.36
CA ILE A 142 2.74 -20.67 0.79
C ILE A 142 2.49 -21.55 2.01
N ALA A 143 3.57 -22.02 2.63
CA ALA A 143 3.51 -22.78 3.86
C ALA A 143 2.78 -21.99 4.99
N PRO A 144 2.25 -22.68 6.02
CA PRO A 144 1.63 -22.03 7.17
C PRO A 144 2.45 -20.87 7.72
N ARG A 145 1.82 -19.71 7.92
CA ARG A 145 2.45 -18.51 8.51
C ARG A 145 3.69 -17.98 7.78
N SER A 146 3.97 -18.47 6.57
CA SER A 146 5.15 -18.09 5.77
C SER A 146 4.82 -17.00 4.75
N SER A 147 5.75 -16.70 3.85
CA SER A 147 5.56 -15.76 2.75
C SER A 147 6.18 -16.26 1.44
N ALA A 148 5.68 -15.73 0.33
CA ALA A 148 6.21 -15.94 -0.99
C ALA A 148 6.36 -14.61 -1.74
N VAL A 149 7.26 -14.60 -2.71
CA VAL A 149 7.48 -13.46 -3.59
C VAL A 149 7.20 -13.90 -5.02
N VAL A 150 6.32 -13.16 -5.70
CA VAL A 150 6.07 -13.32 -7.13
C VAL A 150 6.68 -12.14 -7.85
N ASP A 151 7.69 -12.40 -8.68
CA ASP A 151 8.34 -11.38 -9.50
C ASP A 151 7.56 -11.22 -10.82
N VAL A 152 7.09 -10.00 -11.10
CA VAL A 152 6.36 -9.67 -12.33
C VAL A 152 7.12 -8.67 -13.19
N SER A 153 8.43 -8.59 -12.99
CA SER A 153 9.31 -7.68 -13.73
C SER A 153 9.49 -8.14 -15.19
N GLU A 154 9.68 -7.16 -16.06
CA GLU A 154 10.00 -7.35 -17.48
C GLU A 154 11.33 -6.66 -17.79
N THR A 155 12.10 -7.23 -18.72
CA THR A 155 13.41 -6.68 -19.14
C THR A 155 13.33 -5.81 -20.40
N GLY A 156 12.13 -5.66 -20.98
CA GLY A 156 11.91 -4.86 -22.18
C GLY A 156 12.21 -3.37 -21.96
N ALA A 157 12.50 -2.65 -23.05
CA ALA A 157 12.76 -1.20 -23.00
C ALA A 157 11.49 -0.37 -22.77
N GLU A 158 10.33 -0.90 -23.14
CA GLU A 158 9.04 -0.24 -22.95
C GLU A 158 8.53 -0.43 -21.52
N VAL A 159 7.98 0.64 -20.94
CA VAL A 159 7.33 0.58 -19.64
C VAL A 159 5.91 0.02 -19.82
N ARG A 160 5.62 -1.07 -19.12
CA ARG A 160 4.27 -1.63 -19.00
C ARG A 160 3.70 -1.31 -17.63
N VAL A 161 2.48 -0.79 -17.63
CA VAL A 161 1.72 -0.47 -16.42
C VAL A 161 0.37 -1.19 -16.46
N GLY A 162 -0.14 -1.53 -15.28
CA GLY A 162 -1.49 -2.02 -15.13
C GLY A 162 -1.81 -2.40 -13.69
N SER A 163 -2.63 -3.44 -13.50
CA SER A 163 -3.05 -3.92 -12.19
C SER A 163 -2.73 -5.41 -11.99
N VAL A 164 -2.79 -5.85 -10.74
CA VAL A 164 -2.62 -7.25 -10.36
C VAL A 164 -3.91 -7.73 -9.72
N ARG A 165 -4.35 -8.94 -10.09
CA ARG A 165 -5.40 -9.69 -9.40
C ARG A 165 -4.82 -10.94 -8.77
N ILE A 166 -5.15 -11.18 -7.51
CA ILE A 166 -4.75 -12.39 -6.80
C ILE A 166 -5.99 -13.20 -6.51
N HIS A 167 -6.04 -14.40 -7.06
CA HIS A 167 -7.15 -15.33 -6.92
C HIS A 167 -6.72 -16.49 -6.03
N PRO A 168 -7.18 -16.56 -4.77
CA PRO A 168 -6.98 -17.74 -3.92
C PRO A 168 -7.63 -18.97 -4.55
N ASN A 169 -7.12 -20.16 -4.26
CA ASN A 169 -7.81 -21.40 -4.60
C ASN A 169 -9.16 -21.45 -3.89
N VAL A 170 -10.11 -22.19 -4.49
CA VAL A 170 -11.43 -22.38 -3.88
C VAL A 170 -11.28 -23.06 -2.51
N GLY A 171 -11.73 -22.38 -1.45
CA GLY A 171 -11.66 -22.88 -0.07
C GLY A 171 -10.44 -22.38 0.72
N ASP A 172 -9.40 -21.88 0.05
CA ASP A 172 -8.23 -21.33 0.72
C ASP A 172 -8.49 -19.87 1.17
N PRO A 173 -7.98 -19.46 2.34
CA PRO A 173 -7.81 -18.06 2.67
C PRO A 173 -6.96 -17.32 1.64
N ALA A 174 -7.32 -16.07 1.39
CA ALA A 174 -6.51 -15.14 0.64
C ALA A 174 -5.24 -14.79 1.43
N PRO A 175 -4.08 -14.70 0.76
CA PRO A 175 -2.88 -14.16 1.38
C PRO A 175 -3.08 -12.67 1.67
N ILE A 176 -2.30 -12.12 2.60
CA ILE A 176 -2.11 -10.67 2.65
C ILE A 176 -1.16 -10.28 1.52
N ALA A 177 -1.52 -9.31 0.71
CA ALA A 177 -0.70 -8.89 -0.43
C ALA A 177 -0.14 -7.47 -0.30
N SER A 178 1.05 -7.28 -0.87
CA SER A 178 1.59 -5.96 -1.21
C SER A 178 2.44 -6.01 -2.47
N THR A 179 2.66 -4.86 -3.09
CA THR A 179 3.70 -4.69 -4.10
C THR A 179 4.91 -4.00 -3.49
N VAL A 180 6.10 -4.33 -4.01
CA VAL A 180 7.30 -3.50 -3.92
C VAL A 180 7.76 -3.27 -5.35
N PHE A 181 7.75 -2.02 -5.80
CA PHE A 181 8.25 -1.66 -7.12
C PHE A 181 9.45 -0.71 -7.00
N SER A 182 10.39 -0.86 -7.92
CA SER A 182 11.60 -0.07 -7.97
C SER A 182 11.86 0.46 -9.37
N SER A 183 12.59 1.58 -9.45
CA SER A 183 13.03 2.17 -10.71
C SER A 183 14.54 2.34 -10.73
N VAL A 184 15.10 2.08 -11.90
CA VAL A 184 16.54 2.18 -12.18
C VAL A 184 16.77 3.33 -13.15
N ASN A 185 17.72 4.22 -12.80
CA ASN A 185 18.25 5.24 -13.69
C ASN A 185 19.77 5.05 -13.85
N GLY A 186 20.25 4.92 -15.08
CA GLY A 186 21.68 4.74 -15.36
C GLY A 186 22.31 3.51 -14.67
N GLY A 187 21.54 2.44 -14.48
CA GLY A 187 21.99 1.23 -13.79
C GLY A 187 21.96 1.31 -12.26
N VAL A 188 21.45 2.40 -11.69
CA VAL A 188 21.28 2.58 -10.24
C VAL A 188 19.81 2.58 -9.88
N THR A 189 19.43 1.78 -8.89
CA THR A 189 18.11 1.86 -8.26
C THR A 189 17.99 3.20 -7.54
N VAL A 190 17.08 4.06 -8.01
CA VAL A 190 16.86 5.40 -7.45
C VAL A 190 15.63 5.46 -6.56
N THR A 191 14.75 4.45 -6.65
CA THR A 191 13.52 4.43 -5.85
C THR A 191 13.09 2.99 -5.59
N GLU A 192 12.55 2.76 -4.39
CA GLU A 192 11.84 1.55 -4.01
C GLU A 192 10.61 1.93 -3.19
N ASN A 193 9.43 1.40 -3.54
CA ASN A 193 8.20 1.68 -2.82
C ASN A 193 7.32 0.45 -2.65
N GLY A 194 6.80 0.34 -1.44
CA GLY A 194 5.84 -0.64 -1.00
C GLY A 194 4.43 -0.07 -1.02
N VAL A 195 3.47 -0.91 -1.41
CA VAL A 195 2.05 -0.60 -1.34
C VAL A 195 1.31 -1.81 -0.81
N ALA A 196 0.55 -1.62 0.26
CA ALA A 196 -0.42 -2.61 0.71
C ALA A 196 -1.56 -2.78 -0.30
N GLU A 197 -2.24 -3.92 -0.26
CA GLU A 197 -3.53 -4.06 -0.93
C GLU A 197 -4.52 -2.96 -0.51
N THR A 198 -5.39 -2.58 -1.44
CA THR A 198 -6.43 -1.59 -1.19
C THR A 198 -7.79 -2.21 -1.50
N GLU A 199 -8.71 -2.11 -0.53
CA GLU A 199 -10.07 -2.59 -0.73
C GLU A 199 -10.78 -1.77 -1.82
N SER A 200 -11.66 -2.43 -2.57
CA SER A 200 -12.55 -1.73 -3.50
C SER A 200 -13.50 -0.81 -2.75
N GLY A 201 -13.54 0.46 -3.14
CA GLY A 201 -14.42 1.49 -2.58
C GLY A 201 -15.13 2.28 -3.67
N HIS A 202 -16.11 3.10 -3.27
CA HIS A 202 -16.91 3.91 -4.20
C HIS A 202 -16.53 5.40 -4.19
N ALA A 203 -15.79 5.86 -3.18
CA ALA A 203 -15.34 7.23 -3.11
C ALA A 203 -14.09 7.35 -2.23
N PHE A 204 -13.18 8.24 -2.64
CA PHE A 204 -11.85 8.38 -2.07
C PHE A 204 -11.46 9.86 -1.94
N ARG A 205 -10.57 10.12 -1.00
CA ARG A 205 -9.84 11.39 -0.85
C ARG A 205 -8.35 11.13 -0.87
N LEU A 206 -7.63 12.01 -1.55
CA LEU A 206 -6.18 11.99 -1.65
C LEU A 206 -5.65 13.43 -1.52
N PHE A 207 -4.61 13.62 -0.72
CA PHE A 207 -3.83 14.87 -0.75
C PHE A 207 -3.10 14.96 -2.09
N VAL A 208 -3.19 16.12 -2.73
CA VAL A 208 -2.52 16.36 -4.00
C VAL A 208 -1.67 17.62 -3.94
N GLU A 209 -0.54 17.58 -4.62
CA GLU A 209 0.36 18.72 -4.79
C GLU A 209 0.88 18.80 -6.22
N ALA A 210 1.19 20.02 -6.65
CA ALA A 210 1.90 20.30 -7.89
C ALA A 210 2.77 21.53 -7.70
N SER A 211 4.07 21.41 -7.95
CA SER A 211 5.04 22.50 -7.80
C SER A 211 6.19 22.38 -8.80
N GLY A 212 6.81 23.53 -9.10
CA GLY A 212 7.92 23.62 -10.06
C GLY A 212 7.49 23.39 -11.52
N ARG A 213 8.48 23.31 -12.41
CA ARG A 213 8.28 23.02 -13.83
C ARG A 213 8.37 21.51 -14.03
N PHE A 214 7.27 20.86 -14.38
CA PHE A 214 7.21 19.39 -14.48
C PHE A 214 8.30 18.83 -15.41
N GLY A 215 9.03 17.83 -14.91
CA GLY A 215 10.15 17.20 -15.63
C GLY A 215 11.51 17.81 -15.34
N GLU A 216 11.56 18.96 -14.65
CA GLU A 216 12.80 19.61 -14.22
C GLU A 216 13.12 19.26 -12.76
N PRO A 217 14.40 19.38 -12.35
CA PRO A 217 14.79 19.29 -10.95
C PRO A 217 13.90 20.11 -10.01
N ASP A 218 13.65 19.56 -8.82
CA ASP A 218 12.78 20.08 -7.77
C ASP A 218 11.29 20.18 -8.08
N SER A 219 10.85 19.74 -9.27
CA SER A 219 9.43 19.61 -9.56
C SER A 219 8.80 18.47 -8.77
N THR A 220 7.61 18.72 -8.22
CA THR A 220 6.80 17.71 -7.53
C THR A 220 5.41 17.67 -8.12
N ARG A 221 4.85 16.46 -8.24
CA ARG A 221 3.48 16.27 -8.73
C ARG A 221 2.87 14.99 -8.19
N THR A 222 1.58 15.06 -7.89
CA THR A 222 0.79 13.88 -7.58
C THR A 222 0.37 13.14 -8.84
N GLY A 223 0.51 11.81 -8.81
CA GLY A 223 -0.15 10.87 -9.71
C GLY A 223 -1.13 9.98 -8.97
N ILE A 224 -1.99 9.33 -9.74
CA ILE A 224 -2.99 8.38 -9.26
C ILE A 224 -2.89 7.11 -10.09
N ALA A 225 -3.07 5.97 -9.43
CA ALA A 225 -3.28 4.69 -10.09
C ALA A 225 -4.58 4.08 -9.58
N ILE A 226 -5.51 3.78 -10.48
CA ILE A 226 -6.86 3.31 -10.16
C ILE A 226 -7.17 2.08 -11.01
N ALA A 227 -7.58 1.00 -10.38
CA ALA A 227 -8.02 -0.23 -11.03
C ALA A 227 -9.52 -0.44 -10.86
N ASN A 228 -10.18 -0.82 -11.96
CA ASN A 228 -11.56 -1.28 -11.97
C ASN A 228 -11.58 -2.81 -11.85
N SER A 229 -12.07 -3.31 -10.71
CA SER A 229 -12.19 -4.75 -10.48
C SER A 229 -13.44 -5.36 -11.14
N GLY A 230 -14.36 -4.54 -11.64
CA GLY A 230 -15.61 -4.96 -12.24
C GLY A 230 -15.47 -5.57 -13.63
N THR A 231 -16.57 -6.20 -14.08
CA THR A 231 -16.74 -6.74 -15.44
C THR A 231 -17.31 -5.74 -16.42
N GLU A 232 -17.69 -4.55 -15.95
CA GLU A 232 -18.21 -3.44 -16.74
C GLU A 232 -17.30 -2.22 -16.61
N ALA A 233 -17.37 -1.29 -17.55
CA ALA A 233 -16.63 -0.03 -17.45
C ALA A 233 -17.11 0.81 -16.25
N ALA A 234 -16.17 1.41 -15.52
CA ALA A 234 -16.44 2.30 -14.39
C ALA A 234 -16.23 3.76 -14.81
N ILE A 235 -17.24 4.60 -14.59
CA ILE A 235 -17.13 6.05 -14.76
C ILE A 235 -16.76 6.66 -13.40
N LEU A 236 -15.67 7.43 -13.39
CA LEU A 236 -15.17 8.16 -12.23
C LEU A 236 -15.49 9.64 -12.37
N ASN A 237 -15.94 10.25 -11.27
CA ASN A 237 -16.11 11.69 -11.14
C ASN A 237 -15.06 12.23 -10.18
N LEU A 238 -14.33 13.25 -10.64
CA LEU A 238 -13.21 13.84 -9.91
C LEU A 238 -13.49 15.32 -9.65
N ASP A 239 -13.25 15.80 -8.43
CA ASP A 239 -13.29 17.22 -8.07
C ASP A 239 -12.10 17.61 -7.19
N LEU A 240 -11.57 18.82 -7.41
CA LEU A 240 -10.47 19.37 -6.60
C LEU A 240 -10.99 20.40 -5.60
N ARG A 241 -10.47 20.28 -4.38
CA ARG A 241 -10.69 21.24 -3.29
C ARG A 241 -9.36 21.78 -2.82
N ASP A 242 -9.34 23.05 -2.42
CA ASP A 242 -8.17 23.63 -1.74
C ASP A 242 -8.00 23.03 -0.33
N LEU A 243 -6.94 23.44 0.38
CA LEU A 243 -6.67 22.99 1.75
C LEU A 243 -7.74 23.44 2.77
N ASN A 244 -8.55 24.45 2.44
CA ASN A 244 -9.69 24.88 3.25
C ASN A 244 -10.96 24.07 2.94
N GLY A 245 -10.89 23.12 2.00
CA GLY A 245 -12.02 22.31 1.55
C GLY A 245 -12.95 23.03 0.58
N VAL A 246 -12.59 24.21 0.08
CA VAL A 246 -13.38 24.99 -0.89
C VAL A 246 -13.21 24.38 -2.29
N PRO A 247 -14.31 24.12 -3.04
CA PRO A 247 -14.22 23.68 -4.42
C PRO A 247 -13.45 24.67 -5.28
N THR A 248 -12.47 24.18 -6.03
CA THR A 248 -11.67 25.00 -6.96
C THR A 248 -12.42 25.33 -8.25
N GLY A 249 -13.56 24.66 -8.49
CA GLY A 249 -14.26 24.68 -9.78
C GLY A 249 -13.67 23.70 -10.81
N SER A 250 -12.51 23.11 -10.54
CA SER A 250 -11.92 22.07 -11.38
C SER A 250 -12.56 20.71 -11.13
N SER A 251 -13.12 20.12 -12.18
CA SER A 251 -13.67 18.76 -12.17
C SER A 251 -13.30 18.02 -13.46
N ALA A 252 -13.34 16.68 -13.39
CA ALA A 252 -13.07 15.82 -14.52
C ALA A 252 -13.87 14.51 -14.42
N SER A 253 -14.00 13.82 -15.55
CA SER A 253 -14.50 12.44 -15.59
C SER A 253 -13.51 11.54 -16.32
N ILE A 254 -13.32 10.34 -15.80
CA ILE A 254 -12.44 9.31 -16.39
C ILE A 254 -13.24 8.01 -16.48
N THR A 255 -13.22 7.37 -17.65
CA THR A 255 -13.79 6.03 -17.83
C THR A 255 -12.68 4.99 -17.80
N ILE A 256 -12.82 3.99 -16.94
CA ILE A 256 -11.90 2.85 -16.86
C ILE A 256 -12.63 1.61 -17.41
N PRO A 257 -12.08 0.91 -18.43
CA PRO A 257 -12.67 -0.32 -18.96
C PRO A 257 -12.89 -1.40 -17.90
N ALA A 258 -13.69 -2.41 -18.24
CA ALA A 258 -13.81 -3.63 -17.43
C ALA A 258 -12.42 -4.25 -17.20
N ALA A 259 -12.13 -4.62 -15.96
CA ALA A 259 -10.80 -5.09 -15.53
C ALA A 259 -9.61 -4.14 -15.82
N GLY A 260 -9.89 -2.92 -16.29
CA GLY A 260 -8.90 -1.95 -16.72
C GLY A 260 -8.29 -1.18 -15.56
N GLN A 261 -7.30 -0.37 -15.92
CA GLN A 261 -6.53 0.46 -14.99
C GLN A 261 -6.20 1.79 -15.66
N VAL A 262 -6.10 2.85 -14.87
CA VAL A 262 -5.55 4.14 -15.30
C VAL A 262 -4.43 4.55 -14.34
N SER A 263 -3.30 4.99 -14.89
CA SER A 263 -2.18 5.57 -14.16
C SER A 263 -1.78 6.88 -14.81
N VAL A 264 -2.03 8.00 -14.13
CA VAL A 264 -1.78 9.34 -14.70
C VAL A 264 -1.35 10.33 -13.63
N PHE A 265 -0.60 11.34 -14.00
CA PHE A 265 -0.36 12.52 -13.17
C PHE A 265 -1.59 13.44 -13.16
N LEU A 266 -1.74 14.22 -12.08
CA LEU A 266 -2.89 15.11 -11.90
C LEU A 266 -3.09 16.07 -13.09
N HIS A 267 -2.00 16.64 -13.61
CA HIS A 267 -2.02 17.56 -14.76
C HIS A 267 -2.34 16.89 -16.11
N GLU A 268 -2.22 15.57 -16.21
CA GLU A 268 -2.55 14.81 -17.43
C GLU A 268 -4.06 14.55 -17.52
N ILE A 269 -4.81 14.78 -16.45
CA ILE A 269 -6.27 14.69 -16.45
C ILE A 269 -6.82 15.92 -17.18
N PRO A 270 -7.63 15.76 -18.25
CA PRO A 270 -8.02 16.87 -19.12
C PRO A 270 -8.61 18.10 -18.39
N GLY A 271 -9.38 17.89 -17.32
CA GLY A 271 -9.97 18.97 -16.51
C GLY A 271 -9.01 19.68 -15.54
N PHE A 272 -7.78 19.18 -15.40
CA PHE A 272 -6.77 19.64 -14.42
C PHE A 272 -5.45 20.09 -15.07
N SER A 273 -5.39 20.11 -16.41
CA SER A 273 -4.18 20.47 -17.17
C SER A 273 -3.68 21.90 -16.92
N ASN A 274 -4.59 22.83 -16.58
CA ASN A 274 -4.30 24.25 -16.36
C ASN A 274 -4.28 24.65 -14.87
N LEU A 275 -4.04 23.70 -13.95
CA LEU A 275 -3.90 24.03 -12.53
C LEU A 275 -2.72 24.99 -12.33
N ALA A 276 -2.99 26.10 -11.64
CA ALA A 276 -1.94 27.04 -11.26
C ALA A 276 -0.94 26.35 -10.31
N THR A 277 0.36 26.52 -10.55
CA THR A 277 1.41 26.00 -9.68
C THR A 277 2.06 27.15 -8.87
N PRO A 278 2.34 26.97 -7.56
CA PRO A 278 2.09 25.76 -6.78
C PRO A 278 0.60 25.53 -6.45
N PHE A 279 0.20 24.27 -6.38
CA PHE A 279 -1.12 23.84 -5.93
C PHE A 279 -0.98 22.81 -4.81
N GLU A 280 -1.78 22.95 -3.77
CA GLU A 280 -1.96 21.94 -2.72
C GLU A 280 -3.46 21.84 -2.40
N GLY A 281 -3.94 20.62 -2.21
CA GLY A 281 -5.36 20.41 -1.97
C GLY A 281 -5.76 18.96 -1.79
N VAL A 282 -7.05 18.70 -1.98
CA VAL A 282 -7.64 17.37 -1.88
C VAL A 282 -8.32 17.03 -3.20
N LEU A 283 -7.89 15.93 -3.80
CA LEU A 283 -8.61 15.28 -4.88
C LEU A 283 -9.67 14.36 -4.29
N ARG A 284 -10.93 14.57 -4.71
CA ARG A 284 -12.05 13.68 -4.45
C ARG A 284 -12.34 12.88 -5.69
N ILE A 285 -12.52 11.58 -5.52
CA ILE A 285 -12.87 10.64 -6.60
C ILE A 285 -14.09 9.87 -6.15
N SER A 286 -15.05 9.65 -7.04
CA SER A 286 -16.23 8.82 -6.77
C SER A 286 -16.67 8.04 -8.00
N THR A 287 -17.34 6.91 -7.79
CA THR A 287 -17.90 6.08 -8.85
C THR A 287 -19.26 5.52 -8.44
N ALA A 288 -20.15 5.37 -9.42
CA ALA A 288 -21.41 4.66 -9.26
C ALA A 288 -21.29 3.15 -9.64
N SER A 289 -20.11 2.69 -10.06
CA SER A 289 -19.89 1.28 -10.38
C SER A 289 -20.15 0.39 -9.16
N ALA A 290 -20.96 -0.66 -9.34
CA ALA A 290 -21.29 -1.60 -8.28
C ALA A 290 -20.07 -2.36 -7.74
N ALA A 291 -19.05 -2.60 -8.59
CA ALA A 291 -17.82 -3.26 -8.18
C ALA A 291 -16.87 -2.34 -7.39
N GLY A 292 -17.11 -1.03 -7.39
CA GLY A 292 -16.18 -0.04 -6.87
C GLY A 292 -14.88 0.03 -7.66
N ILE A 293 -13.89 0.72 -7.09
CA ILE A 293 -12.52 0.82 -7.59
C ILE A 293 -11.53 0.65 -6.45
N SER A 294 -10.33 0.17 -6.78
CA SER A 294 -9.16 0.17 -5.91
C SER A 294 -8.19 1.25 -6.40
N MET A 295 -7.53 1.98 -5.50
CA MET A 295 -6.64 3.06 -5.91
C MET A 295 -5.49 3.33 -4.94
N ILE A 296 -4.45 3.97 -5.45
CA ILE A 296 -3.36 4.56 -4.68
C ILE A 296 -3.02 5.95 -5.20
N GLY A 297 -2.47 6.79 -4.32
CA GLY A 297 -1.78 8.01 -4.72
C GLY A 297 -0.29 7.75 -4.90
N LEU A 298 0.34 8.55 -5.75
CA LEU A 298 1.77 8.53 -6.00
C LEU A 298 2.30 9.95 -5.97
N ARG A 299 3.43 10.20 -5.32
CA ARG A 299 4.13 11.48 -5.35
C ARG A 299 5.36 11.32 -6.22
N GLY A 300 5.36 11.95 -7.39
CA GLY A 300 6.54 12.03 -8.25
C GLY A 300 7.36 13.28 -7.90
N ARG A 301 8.68 13.15 -7.76
CA ARG A 301 9.61 14.26 -7.58
C ARG A 301 10.83 14.06 -8.46
N TYR A 302 11.29 15.12 -9.13
CA TYR A 302 12.65 15.15 -9.68
C TYR A 302 13.58 15.73 -8.62
N ASN A 303 14.63 15.00 -8.25
CA ASN A 303 15.63 15.52 -7.32
C ASN A 303 16.60 16.48 -8.05
N GLU A 304 17.55 17.02 -7.29
CA GLU A 304 18.57 17.97 -7.76
C GLU A 304 19.53 17.34 -8.79
N ARG A 305 19.58 16.01 -8.88
CA ARG A 305 20.32 15.24 -9.89
C ARG A 305 19.51 14.98 -11.17
N GLY A 306 18.21 15.29 -11.17
CA GLY A 306 17.29 14.95 -12.25
C GLY A 306 16.82 13.50 -12.23
N ASP A 307 17.02 12.76 -11.15
CA ASP A 307 16.42 11.42 -10.98
C ASP A 307 14.91 11.59 -10.73
N PHE A 308 14.09 10.83 -11.46
CA PHE A 308 12.66 10.72 -11.16
C PHE A 308 12.45 9.76 -9.98
N LEU A 309 12.07 10.33 -8.84
CA LEU A 309 11.71 9.63 -7.64
C LEU A 309 10.19 9.49 -7.55
N ILE A 310 9.73 8.39 -6.97
CA ILE A 310 8.31 8.18 -6.67
C ILE A 310 8.15 7.78 -5.21
N ALA A 311 7.04 8.17 -4.59
CA ALA A 311 6.64 7.72 -3.26
C ALA A 311 5.15 7.36 -3.25
N THR A 312 4.76 6.35 -2.48
CA THR A 312 3.35 5.95 -2.40
C THR A 312 2.62 6.79 -1.36
N MET A 313 1.39 7.20 -1.67
CA MET A 313 0.54 7.99 -0.79
C MET A 313 -0.76 7.24 -0.49
N PRO A 314 -1.20 7.20 0.77
CA PRO A 314 -2.45 6.54 1.13
C PRO A 314 -3.64 7.25 0.49
N SER A 315 -4.58 6.48 -0.04
CA SER A 315 -5.91 6.96 -0.41
C SER A 315 -6.91 6.57 0.67
N VAL A 316 -7.74 7.50 1.13
CA VAL A 316 -8.70 7.25 2.19
C VAL A 316 -10.09 7.04 1.59
N PRO A 317 -10.70 5.83 1.69
CA PRO A 317 -12.07 5.61 1.25
C PRO A 317 -13.04 6.38 2.16
N THR A 318 -13.94 7.17 1.57
CA THR A 318 -14.87 8.03 2.34
C THR A 318 -16.07 7.28 2.95
N SER A 319 -16.22 5.99 2.65
CA SER A 319 -17.20 5.09 3.27
C SER A 319 -16.55 4.04 4.18
N GLY A 320 -15.23 4.08 4.36
CA GLY A 320 -14.52 3.17 5.26
C GLY A 320 -14.61 3.67 6.69
N HIS A 321 -15.08 2.82 7.61
CA HIS A 321 -14.74 3.01 9.01
C HIS A 321 -13.21 2.98 9.12
N VAL A 322 -12.59 4.02 9.67
CA VAL A 322 -11.25 3.87 10.26
C VAL A 322 -11.44 2.92 11.44
N ARG A 323 -11.29 1.61 11.19
CA ARG A 323 -11.39 0.60 12.23
C ARG A 323 -10.13 0.63 13.07
N PHE A 324 -10.15 1.42 14.15
CA PHE A 324 -9.40 1.06 15.33
C PHE A 324 -10.10 -0.15 15.95
N VAL A 325 -9.63 -1.36 15.64
CA VAL A 325 -10.13 -2.56 16.31
C VAL A 325 -9.46 -2.63 17.69
N SER A 326 -10.05 -1.99 18.69
CA SER A 326 -9.78 -2.37 20.08
C SER A 326 -10.54 -3.66 20.39
N GLN A 327 -9.87 -4.67 20.92
CA GLN A 327 -10.49 -5.95 21.30
C GLN A 327 -11.50 -5.86 22.46
N SER A 328 -11.74 -4.69 23.06
CA SER A 328 -12.81 -4.51 24.03
C SER A 328 -14.11 -4.15 23.31
N GLY A 329 -15.02 -5.11 23.17
CA GLY A 329 -16.32 -4.98 22.50
C GLY A 329 -17.35 -4.08 23.18
N ASP A 330 -16.94 -2.97 23.81
CA ASP A 330 -17.85 -1.96 24.34
C ASP A 330 -18.00 -0.79 23.35
N PRO A 331 -19.23 -0.40 22.98
CA PRO A 331 -19.45 0.78 22.15
C PRO A 331 -19.06 2.03 22.95
N LEU A 332 -18.05 2.76 22.45
CA LEU A 332 -17.74 4.10 22.95
C LEU A 332 -18.86 5.06 22.51
N THR A 333 -19.78 5.39 23.43
CA THR A 333 -20.69 6.53 23.28
C THR A 333 -19.89 7.83 23.40
N PRO A 334 -19.82 8.69 22.38
CA PRO A 334 -19.18 9.98 22.50
C PRO A 334 -20.03 10.88 23.40
N THR A 335 -19.61 11.06 24.65
CA THR A 335 -20.12 12.14 25.51
C THR A 335 -19.28 13.38 25.24
N ILE A 336 -19.89 14.36 24.57
CA ILE A 336 -19.35 15.71 24.47
C ILE A 336 -19.50 16.34 25.86
N PRO A 337 -18.41 16.72 26.55
CA PRO A 337 -18.56 17.50 27.77
C PRO A 337 -19.14 18.88 27.42
N ALA A 338 -20.24 19.23 28.06
CA ALA A 338 -20.73 20.61 28.02
C ALA A 338 -19.64 21.53 28.56
N LYS A 339 -19.37 22.62 27.82
CA LYS A 339 -18.45 23.70 28.25
C LYS A 339 -18.96 24.30 29.58
N PRO A 340 -18.03 24.85 30.40
CA PRO A 340 -18.33 25.29 31.77
C PRO A 340 -19.31 26.47 31.81
#